data_AF-A0A0D0D6R4-F1
#
_entry.id   AF-A0A0D0D6R4-F1
#
_cell.length_a   1.000
_cell.length_b   1.000
_cell.length_c   1.000
_cell.angle_alpha   90.00
_cell.angle_beta   90.00
_cell.angle_gamma   90.00
#
_symmetry.space_group_name_H-M   'P 1'
#
loop_
_entity.id
_entity.type
_entity.pdbx_description
1 polymer ?
#
loop_
_entity_poly.entity_id
_entity_poly.type
_entity_poly.pdbx_seq_one_letter_code
_entity_poly.pdbx_strand_id
1 'polypeptide(L)' 'PEVDIEALAQTAQMPAVQLSMDFIQAIQNAALTDPVAKLDEDTFDWLHNPPSVPPIIENLRLQLSILTYLALEHASQQAY' A
#
# COMPACT_ATOMS: atom_id res chain seq x y z
N PRO A 1 -14.20 -8.04 8.19
CA PRO A 1 -15.25 -7.11 7.71
C PRO A 1 -14.81 -6.52 6.37
N GLU A 2 -15.63 -6.71 5.34
CA GLU A 2 -15.41 -6.08 4.03
C GLU A 2 -15.60 -4.58 4.20
N VAL A 3 -14.52 -3.82 4.00
CA VAL A 3 -14.53 -2.36 4.17
C VAL A 3 -14.93 -1.75 2.83
N ASP A 4 -16.04 -1.03 2.82
CA ASP A 4 -16.52 -0.30 1.65
C ASP A 4 -15.64 0.96 1.42
N ILE A 5 -14.63 0.80 0.57
CA ILE A 5 -13.68 1.86 0.20
C ILE A 5 -14.38 3.01 -0.51
N GLU A 6 -15.44 2.74 -1.27
CA GLU A 6 -16.18 3.74 -2.03
C GLU A 6 -17.01 4.63 -1.10
N ALA A 7 -17.69 4.03 -0.11
CA ALA A 7 -18.38 4.77 0.94
C ALA A 7 -17.40 5.62 1.77
N LEU A 8 -16.21 5.08 2.09
CA LEU A 8 -15.18 5.83 2.80
C LEU A 8 -14.69 7.03 1.98
N ALA A 9 -14.46 6.86 0.67
CA ALA A 9 -14.04 7.94 -0.22
C ALA A 9 -15.06 9.09 -0.25
N GLN A 10 -16.36 8.75 -0.30
CA GLN A 10 -17.44 9.72 -0.28
C GLN A 10 -17.55 10.49 1.04
N THR A 11 -17.11 9.91 2.15
CA THR A 11 -17.13 10.57 3.47
C THR A 11 -15.87 11.35 3.80
N ALA A 12 -14.81 11.26 2.99
CA ALA A 12 -13.56 11.95 3.21
C ALA A 12 -13.69 13.46 2.96
N GLN A 13 -13.75 14.25 4.04
CA GLN A 13 -13.85 15.71 3.96
C GLN A 13 -12.52 16.44 4.12
N MET A 14 -11.49 15.77 4.68
CA MET A 14 -10.18 16.36 4.89
C MET A 14 -9.27 16.12 3.68
N PRO A 15 -8.52 17.12 3.18
CA PRO A 15 -7.66 16.97 2.01
C PRO A 15 -6.65 15.81 2.10
N ALA A 16 -6.04 15.60 3.28
CA ALA A 16 -5.11 14.50 3.50
C ALA A 16 -5.78 13.11 3.40
N VAL A 17 -7.04 13.02 3.84
CA VAL A 17 -7.82 11.79 3.77
C VAL A 17 -8.27 11.54 2.33
N GLN A 18 -8.70 12.58 1.61
CA GLN A 18 -9.04 12.48 0.17
C GLN A 18 -7.85 11.98 -0.65
N LEU A 19 -6.67 12.54 -0.44
CA LEU A 19 -5.45 12.13 -1.14
C LEU A 19 -5.10 10.66 -0.85
N SER A 20 -5.33 10.21 0.38
CA SER A 20 -5.16 8.82 0.76
C SER A 20 -6.19 7.90 0.06
N MET A 21 -7.46 8.34 -0.04
CA MET A 21 -8.50 7.58 -0.74
C MET A 21 -8.24 7.51 -2.25
N ASP A 22 -7.82 8.62 -2.87
CA ASP A 22 -7.44 8.68 -4.28
C ASP A 22 -6.28 7.72 -4.58
N PHE A 23 -5.28 7.67 -3.68
CA PHE A 23 -4.15 6.74 -3.80
C PHE A 23 -4.58 5.28 -3.68
N ILE A 24 -5.43 4.94 -2.70
CA ILE A 24 -5.97 3.59 -2.52
C ILE A 24 -6.77 3.17 -3.78
N GLN A 25 -7.60 4.07 -4.30
CA GLN A 25 -8.42 3.82 -5.47
C GLN A 25 -7.56 3.69 -6.74
N ALA A 26 -6.46 4.45 -6.85
CA ALA A 26 -5.50 4.31 -7.93
C ALA A 26 -4.78 2.96 -7.90
N ILE A 27 -4.44 2.43 -6.73
CA ILE A 27 -3.84 1.09 -6.59
C ILE A 27 -4.87 0.01 -6.92
N GLN A 28 -6.10 0.13 -6.41
CA GLN A 28 -7.16 -0.86 -6.65
C GLN A 28 -7.52 -0.96 -8.13
N ASN A 29 -7.49 0.17 -8.85
CA ASN A 29 -7.77 0.24 -10.29
C ASN A 29 -6.52 0.17 -11.16
N ALA A 30 -5.33 0.03 -10.56
CA ALA A 30 -4.10 -0.12 -11.33
C ALA A 30 -4.19 -1.43 -12.12
N ALA A 31 -4.03 -1.34 -13.44
CA ALA A 31 -3.89 -2.52 -14.28
C ALA A 31 -2.53 -3.18 -13.96
N LEU A 32 -2.56 -4.15 -13.04
CA LEU A 32 -1.40 -5.00 -12.73
C LEU A 32 -1.16 -6.06 -13.83
N THR A 33 -2.01 -6.08 -14.87
CA THR A 33 -2.03 -7.01 -16.02
C THR A 33 -0.88 -6.77 -17.02
N ASP A 34 0.29 -6.36 -16.55
CA ASP A 34 1.49 -6.36 -17.38
C ASP A 34 1.86 -7.83 -17.72
N PRO A 35 1.88 -8.24 -19.00
CA PRO A 35 2.24 -9.60 -19.39
C PRO A 35 3.69 -9.99 -19.01
N VAL A 36 4.53 -9.02 -18.63
CA VAL A 36 5.89 -9.26 -18.12
C VAL A 36 5.92 -9.45 -16.59
N ALA A 37 4.88 -9.03 -15.88
CA ALA A 37 4.77 -9.22 -14.45
C ALA A 37 4.58 -10.71 -14.14
N LYS A 38 5.57 -11.30 -13.46
CA LYS A 38 5.51 -12.69 -12.96
C LYS A 38 4.71 -12.75 -11.66
N LEU A 39 3.52 -12.17 -11.63
CA LEU A 39 2.62 -12.23 -10.50
C LEU A 39 1.63 -13.38 -10.76
N ASP A 40 1.54 -14.31 -9.82
CA ASP A 40 0.50 -15.33 -9.86
C ASP A 40 -0.84 -14.76 -9.41
N GLU A 41 -1.93 -15.49 -9.70
CA GLU A 41 -3.30 -15.06 -9.40
C GLU A 41 -3.51 -14.78 -7.91
N ASP A 42 -2.87 -15.57 -7.03
CA ASP A 42 -2.87 -15.36 -5.58
C ASP A 42 -2.20 -14.02 -5.18
N THR A 43 -1.10 -13.66 -5.84
CA THR A 43 -0.40 -12.39 -5.60
C THR A 43 -1.22 -11.20 -6.13
N PHE A 44 -1.94 -11.37 -7.24
CA PHE A 44 -2.87 -10.36 -7.74
C PHE A 44 -4.01 -10.13 -6.75
N ASP A 45 -4.65 -11.19 -6.29
CA ASP A 45 -5.73 -11.11 -5.30
C ASP A 45 -5.25 -10.48 -3.99
N TRP A 46 -4.01 -10.80 -3.57
CA TRP A 46 -3.37 -10.18 -2.42
C TRP A 46 -3.11 -8.68 -2.62
N LEU A 47 -2.69 -8.25 -3.80
CA LEU A 47 -2.46 -6.82 -4.10
C LEU A 47 -3.77 -6.02 -4.16
N HIS A 48 -4.82 -6.59 -4.73
CA HIS A 48 -6.15 -5.96 -4.77
C HIS A 48 -6.85 -5.98 -3.40
N ASN A 49 -6.58 -7.01 -2.58
CA ASN A 49 -7.17 -7.21 -1.26
C ASN A 49 -6.07 -7.41 -0.20
N PRO A 50 -5.31 -6.35 0.13
CA PRO A 50 -4.22 -6.47 1.06
C PRO A 50 -4.73 -6.95 2.43
N PRO A 51 -4.04 -7.93 3.06
CA PRO A 51 -4.46 -8.43 4.35
C PRO A 51 -4.43 -7.32 5.40
N SER A 52 -5.43 -7.31 6.28
CA SER A 52 -5.52 -6.32 7.36
C SER A 52 -4.41 -6.46 8.41
N VAL A 53 -3.63 -7.55 8.34
CA VAL A 53 -2.50 -7.82 9.23
C VAL A 53 -1.22 -7.57 8.46
N PRO A 54 -0.30 -6.74 8.99
CA PRO A 54 1.00 -6.54 8.37
C PRO A 54 1.74 -7.87 8.21
N PRO A 55 2.50 -8.06 7.11
CA PRO A 55 3.31 -9.25 6.95
C PRO A 55 4.35 -9.36 8.08
N ILE A 56 4.46 -10.55 8.67
CA ILE A 56 5.46 -10.83 9.70
C ILE A 56 6.80 -11.04 9.02
N ILE A 57 7.76 -10.15 9.30
CA ILE A 57 9.14 -10.31 8.84
C ILE A 57 9.93 -10.98 9.96
N GLU A 58 10.00 -12.32 9.92
CA GLU A 58 10.67 -13.11 10.96
C GLU A 58 12.19 -12.90 11.00
N ASN A 59 12.78 -12.49 9.87
CA ASN A 59 14.20 -12.21 9.78
C ASN A 59 14.52 -10.81 10.32
N LEU A 60 15.04 -10.75 11.55
CA LEU A 60 15.40 -9.50 12.23
C LEU A 60 16.35 -8.61 11.40
N ARG A 61 17.32 -9.20 10.67
CA ARG A 61 18.25 -8.44 9.82
C ARG A 61 17.50 -7.74 8.68
N LEU A 62 16.61 -8.48 8.02
CA LEU A 62 15.80 -7.95 6.94
C LEU A 62 14.88 -6.83 7.45
N GLN A 63 14.21 -7.06 8.58
CA GLN A 63 13.37 -6.06 9.23
C GLN A 63 14.14 -4.76 9.54
N LEU A 64 15.32 -4.88 10.17
CA LEU A 64 16.17 -3.73 10.47
C LEU A 64 16.61 -2.99 9.21
N SER A 65 16.95 -3.71 8.14
CA SER A 65 17.36 -3.08 6.88
C SER A 65 16.24 -2.28 6.22
N ILE A 66 15.00 -2.81 6.23
CA ILE A 66 13.81 -2.13 5.69
C ILE A 66 13.50 -0.89 6.53
N LEU A 67 13.46 -1.01 7.86
CA LEU A 67 13.19 0.12 8.75
C LEU A 67 14.23 1.23 8.58
N THR A 68 15.51 0.87 8.44
CA THR A 68 16.58 1.85 8.24
C THR A 68 16.43 2.57 6.90
N TYR A 69 16.09 1.85 5.84
CA TYR A 69 15.82 2.43 4.52
C TYR A 69 14.63 3.41 4.58
N LEU A 70 13.50 3.01 5.15
CA LEU A 70 12.32 3.85 5.28
C LEU A 70 12.59 5.10 6.13
N ALA A 71 13.32 4.97 7.24
CA ALA A 71 13.70 6.11 8.07
C ALA A 71 14.58 7.10 7.31
N LEU A 72 15.52 6.61 6.50
CA LEU A 72 16.38 7.45 5.67
C LEU A 72 15.59 8.16 4.56
N GLU A 73 14.67 7.44 3.90
CA GLU A 73 13.82 7.98 2.84
C GLU A 73 12.94 9.12 3.38
N HIS A 74 12.23 8.91 4.49
CA HIS A 74 11.43 9.96 5.13
C HIS A 74 12.29 11.15 5.59
N ALA A 75 13.47 10.90 6.17
CA ALA A 75 14.37 11.99 6.55
C ALA A 75 14.85 12.80 5.33
N SER A 76 15.02 12.15 4.18
CA SER A 76 15.40 12.82 2.94
C SER A 76 14.26 13.68 2.37
N GLN A 77 13.02 13.21 2.44
CA GLN A 77 11.84 13.97 2.03
C GLN A 77 11.58 15.17 2.94
N GLN A 78 11.91 15.09 4.23
CA GLN A 78 11.79 16.22 5.16
C GLN A 78 12.89 17.28 4.98
N ALA A 79 14.02 16.91 4.38
CA ALA A 79 15.17 17.80 4.20
C ALA A 79 15.11 18.63 2.89
N TYR A 80 14.23 18.27 1.95
CA TYR A 80 14.03 18.93 0.66
C TYR A 80 12.65 19.59 0.57
#